data_AF-A0A366M2J5-F1
#
_entry.id   AF-A0A366M2J5-F1
#
_cell.length_a   1.000
_cell.length_b   1.000
_cell.length_c   1.000
_cell.angle_alpha   90.00
_cell.angle_beta   90.00
_cell.angle_gamma   90.00
#
_symmetry.space_group_name_H-M   'P 1'
#
loop_
_entity.id
_entity.type
_entity.pdbx_description
1 polymer ?
#
loop_
_entity_poly.entity_id
_entity_poly.type
_entity_poly.pdbx_seq_one_letter_code
_entity_poly.pdbx_strand_id
1 'polypeptide(L)'
;MADKAEKPDLAWRAIGGLVALGVGFATRKAIEFGWQKATGKKPPADPDSPDIGMAEAIGYAVVTAVGMEVARIVATRAAARRYRAWSARSEAKAIAQAATPKA
;
A
#
# COMPACT_ATOMS: atom_id res chain seq x y z
N MET A 1 -4.54 12.02 -38.61
CA MET A 1 -4.45 10.74 -37.88
C MET A 1 -4.84 10.97 -36.44
N ALA A 2 -6.12 11.16 -36.15
CA ALA A 2 -6.61 11.37 -34.80
C ALA A 2 -7.95 10.64 -34.69
N ASP A 3 -7.92 9.37 -34.31
CA ASP A 3 -9.10 8.64 -33.80
C ASP A 3 -8.69 7.26 -33.27
N LYS A 4 -8.51 7.20 -31.94
CA LYS A 4 -8.86 6.11 -30.99
C LYS A 4 -7.99 6.26 -29.74
N ALA A 5 -8.36 7.24 -28.91
CA ALA A 5 -8.12 7.11 -27.49
C ALA A 5 -9.13 6.05 -26.98
N GLU A 6 -8.71 4.80 -26.88
CA GLU A 6 -9.43 3.79 -26.08
C GLU A 6 -9.55 4.33 -24.65
N LYS A 7 -10.78 4.63 -24.23
CA LYS A 7 -11.08 5.02 -22.85
C LYS A 7 -10.75 3.79 -21.99
N PRO A 8 -9.88 3.87 -20.97
CA PRO A 8 -9.61 2.74 -20.10
C PRO A 8 -10.94 2.18 -19.57
N ASP A 9 -11.16 0.89 -19.83
CA ASP A 9 -12.44 0.20 -19.69
C ASP A 9 -13.12 0.50 -18.35
N LEU A 10 -14.42 0.79 -18.38
CA LEU A 10 -15.20 1.10 -17.18
C LEU A 10 -15.05 0.03 -16.09
N ALA A 11 -14.89 -1.24 -16.51
CA ALA A 11 -14.59 -2.37 -15.62
C ALA A 11 -13.27 -2.18 -14.85
N TRP A 12 -12.21 -1.71 -15.51
CA TRP A 12 -10.93 -1.45 -14.88
C TRP A 12 -11.00 -0.30 -13.87
N ARG A 13 -11.78 0.75 -14.20
CA ARG A 13 -12.04 1.86 -13.26
C ARG A 13 -12.83 1.38 -12.04
N ALA A 14 -13.83 0.52 -12.23
CA ALA A 14 -14.62 -0.04 -11.14
C ALA A 14 -13.76 -0.92 -10.21
N ILE A 15 -12.90 -1.77 -10.78
CA ILE A 15 -11.95 -2.58 -10.02
C ILE A 15 -11.00 -1.68 -9.23
N GLY A 16 -10.43 -0.66 -9.86
CA GLY A 16 -9.55 0.32 -9.19
C GLY A 16 -10.25 1.01 -8.02
N GLY A 17 -11.52 1.38 -8.19
CA GLY A 17 -12.35 1.94 -7.12
C GLY A 17 -12.56 0.96 -5.95
N LEU A 18 -12.94 -0.29 -6.23
CA LEU A 18 -13.12 -1.32 -5.20
C LEU A 18 -11.84 -1.62 -4.43
N VAL A 19 -10.70 -1.68 -5.13
CA VAL A 19 -9.38 -1.84 -4.51
C VAL A 19 -9.08 -0.66 -3.59
N ALA A 20 -9.31 0.58 -4.04
CA ALA A 20 -9.09 1.76 -3.21
C ALA A 20 -9.95 1.77 -1.94
N LEU A 21 -11.22 1.39 -2.04
CA LEU A 21 -12.11 1.24 -0.88
C LEU A 21 -11.62 0.17 0.09
N GLY A 22 -11.22 -1.00 -0.42
CA GLY A 22 -10.68 -2.09 0.40
C GLY A 22 -9.39 -1.69 1.12
N VAL A 23 -8.48 -1.00 0.42
CA VAL A 23 -7.24 -0.46 1.00
C VAL A 23 -7.58 0.54 2.10
N GLY A 24 -8.46 1.52 1.84
CA GLY A 24 -8.86 2.51 2.83
C GLY A 24 -9.46 1.88 4.10
N PHE A 25 -10.35 0.90 3.95
CA PHE A 25 -10.94 0.17 5.07
C PHE A 25 -9.88 -0.61 5.87
N ALA A 26 -9.00 -1.34 5.19
CA ALA A 26 -7.93 -2.10 5.82
C ALA A 26 -6.95 -1.19 6.58
N THR A 27 -6.54 -0.06 5.99
CA THR A 27 -5.67 0.93 6.63
C THR A 27 -6.31 1.48 7.91
N ARG A 28 -7.59 1.86 7.86
CA ARG A 28 -8.32 2.35 9.04
C ARG A 28 -8.33 1.31 10.16
N LYS A 29 -8.62 0.04 9.84
CA LYS A 29 -8.63 -1.05 10.83
C LYS A 29 -7.25 -1.34 11.42
N ALA A 30 -6.20 -1.27 10.62
CA ALA A 30 -4.83 -1.46 11.09
C ALA A 30 -4.44 -0.37 12.09
N ILE A 31 -4.77 0.90 11.81
CA ILE A 31 -4.53 2.03 12.73
C ILE A 31 -5.36 1.87 14.00
N GLU A 32 -6.66 1.56 13.87
CA GLU A 32 -7.56 1.31 15.00
C GLU A 32 -7.00 0.25 15.96
N PHE A 33 -6.60 -0.88 15.41
CA PHE A 33 -6.06 -1.99 16.17
C PHE A 33 -4.69 -1.67 16.79
N GLY A 34 -3.78 -1.09 16.01
CA GLY A 34 -2.44 -0.74 16.48
C GLY A 34 -2.48 0.24 17.65
N TRP A 35 -3.34 1.26 17.56
CA TRP A 35 -3.51 2.24 18.63
C TRP A 35 -4.15 1.63 19.87
N GLN A 36 -5.27 0.90 19.73
CA GLN A 36 -5.92 0.23 20.85
C GLN A 36 -4.99 -0.74 21.56
N LYS A 37 -4.15 -1.46 20.82
CA LYS A 37 -3.19 -2.40 21.40
C LYS A 37 -2.09 -1.68 22.18
N ALA A 38 -1.63 -0.52 21.70
CA ALA A 38 -0.56 0.24 22.33
C ALA A 38 -1.02 1.09 23.52
N THR A 39 -2.20 1.71 23.43
CA THR A 39 -2.70 2.69 24.40
C THR A 39 -3.87 2.18 25.26
N GLY A 40 -4.52 1.08 24.86
CA GLY A 40 -5.75 0.58 25.48
C GLY A 40 -7.00 1.40 25.14
N LYS A 41 -6.89 2.47 24.36
CA LYS A 41 -7.98 3.39 24.03
C LYS A 41 -8.32 3.34 22.55
N LYS A 42 -9.54 3.75 22.18
CA LYS A 42 -9.87 3.99 20.76
C LYS A 42 -9.00 5.15 20.22
N PRO A 43 -8.50 5.07 18.99
CA PRO A 43 -7.78 6.20 18.39
C PRO A 43 -8.64 7.46 18.38
N PRO A 44 -8.02 8.64 18.52
CA PRO A 44 -8.69 9.90 18.30
C PRO A 44 -9.35 9.89 16.92
N ALA A 45 -10.68 9.94 16.89
CA ALA A 45 -11.42 9.97 15.63
C ALA A 45 -11.24 11.31 14.89
N ASP A 46 -11.00 12.36 15.67
CA ASP A 46 -10.69 13.71 15.21
C ASP A 46 -9.53 14.27 16.06
N PRO A 47 -8.29 14.24 15.53
CA PRO A 47 -7.10 14.79 16.20
C PRO A 47 -7.13 16.30 16.43
N ASP A 48 -8.05 17.02 15.78
CA ASP A 48 -8.21 18.46 15.90
C ASP A 48 -9.35 18.84 16.86
N SER A 49 -10.05 17.84 17.43
CA SER A 49 -11.09 18.09 18.42
C SER A 49 -10.50 18.69 19.70
N PRO A 50 -11.15 19.70 20.31
CA PRO A 50 -10.74 20.22 21.61
C PRO A 50 -10.94 19.23 22.77
N ASP A 51 -11.64 18.11 22.55
CA ASP A 51 -11.92 17.10 23.58
C ASP A 51 -10.73 16.18 23.89
N ILE A 52 -9.69 16.21 23.06
CA ILE A 52 -8.44 15.46 23.25
C ILE A 52 -7.34 16.38 23.76
N GLY A 53 -6.58 15.89 24.74
CA GLY A 53 -5.46 16.65 25.29
C GLY A 53 -4.38 16.89 24.23
N MET A 54 -3.77 18.07 24.25
CA MET A 54 -2.73 18.46 23.26
C MET A 54 -1.55 17.47 23.22
N ALA A 55 -1.14 16.93 24.37
CA ALA A 55 -0.11 15.90 24.44
C ALA A 55 -0.54 14.57 23.78
N GLU A 56 -1.82 14.20 23.90
CA GLU A 56 -2.38 13.00 23.26
C GLU A 56 -2.51 13.19 21.74
N ALA A 57 -2.93 14.36 21.29
CA ALA A 57 -2.98 14.72 19.87
C ALA A 57 -1.58 14.69 19.21
N ILE A 58 -0.58 15.33 19.83
CA ILE A 58 0.80 15.31 19.35
C ILE A 58 1.37 13.89 19.37
N GLY A 59 1.13 13.13 20.45
CA GLY A 59 1.55 11.74 20.56
C GLY A 59 0.97 10.86 19.45
N TYR A 60 -0.32 11.04 19.14
CA TYR A 60 -0.98 10.37 18.02
C TYR A 60 -0.34 10.73 16.69
N ALA A 61 -0.17 12.03 16.40
CA ALA A 61 0.43 12.50 15.15
C ALA A 61 1.84 11.92 14.92
N VAL A 62 2.69 11.91 15.95
CA VAL A 62 4.05 11.34 15.85
C VAL A 62 4.00 9.84 15.59
N VAL A 63 3.19 9.09 16.33
CA VAL A 63 3.06 7.64 16.15
C VAL A 63 2.56 7.30 14.74
N THR A 64 1.56 8.03 14.25
CA THR A 64 1.01 7.81 12.91
C THR A 64 2.02 8.17 11.83
N ALA A 65 2.72 9.31 11.94
CA ALA A 65 3.72 9.73 10.95
C ALA A 65 4.90 8.76 10.88
N VAL A 66 5.48 8.39 12.02
CA VAL A 66 6.58 7.42 12.09
C VAL A 66 6.12 6.04 11.62
N GLY A 67 4.94 5.60 12.04
CA GLY A 67 4.36 4.32 11.64
C GLY A 67 4.15 4.22 10.12
N MET A 68 3.63 5.27 9.49
CA MET A 68 3.44 5.33 8.04
C MET A 68 4.77 5.27 7.29
N GLU A 69 5.80 5.99 7.75
CA GLU A 69 7.11 6.00 7.09
C GLU A 69 7.81 4.64 7.21
N VAL A 70 7.77 4.02 8.39
CA VAL A 70 8.29 2.65 8.59
C VAL A 70 7.56 1.65 7.68
N ALA A 71 6.22 1.72 7.64
CA ALA A 71 5.42 0.86 6.78
C ALA A 71 5.79 1.02 5.30
N ARG A 72 5.97 2.26 4.82
CA ARG A 72 6.43 2.57 3.47
C ARG A 72 7.78 1.90 3.18
N ILE A 73 8.77 2.09 4.05
CA ILE A 73 10.12 1.50 3.86
C ILE A 73 10.04 -0.02 3.76
N VAL A 74 9.29 -0.67 4.67
CA VAL A 74 9.10 -2.12 4.66
C VAL A 74 8.42 -2.58 3.38
N ALA A 75 7.35 -1.89 2.96
CA ALA A 75 6.61 -2.20 1.75
C ALA A 75 7.49 -2.06 0.50
N THR A 76 8.23 -0.96 0.35
CA THR A 76 9.15 -0.73 -0.77
C THR A 76 10.24 -1.80 -0.82
N ARG A 77 10.84 -2.15 0.33
CA ARG A 77 11.85 -3.20 0.40
C ARG A 77 11.28 -4.57 0.05
N ALA A 78 10.07 -4.89 0.50
CA ALA A 78 9.40 -6.15 0.16
C ALA A 78 9.07 -6.23 -1.33
N ALA A 79 8.52 -5.15 -1.90
CA ALA A 79 8.25 -5.04 -3.33
C ALA A 79 9.53 -5.22 -4.16
N ALA A 80 10.61 -4.52 -3.80
CA ALA A 80 11.90 -4.64 -4.49
C ALA A 80 12.45 -6.07 -4.45
N ARG A 81 12.43 -6.73 -3.29
CA ARG A 81 12.86 -8.15 -3.17
C ARG A 81 12.02 -9.05 -4.07
N ARG A 82 10.69 -8.88 -4.04
CA ARG A 82 9.77 -9.73 -4.80
C ARG A 82 9.88 -9.53 -6.30
N TYR A 83 10.08 -8.28 -6.72
CA TYR A 83 10.31 -7.91 -8.11
C TYR A 83 11.61 -8.54 -8.63
N ARG A 84 12.73 -8.39 -7.89
CA ARG A 84 14.01 -9.01 -8.25
C ARG A 84 13.93 -10.54 -8.37
N ALA A 85 13.22 -11.19 -7.45
CA ALA A 85 13.02 -12.64 -7.51
C ALA A 85 12.20 -13.06 -8.74
N TRP A 86 11.25 -12.22 -9.18
CA TRP A 86 10.45 -12.49 -10.36
C TRP A 86 11.23 -12.24 -11.65
N SER A 87 11.97 -11.12 -11.72
CA SER A 87 12.77 -10.74 -12.88
C SER A 87 13.88 -11.75 -13.16
N ALA A 88 14.57 -12.22 -12.12
CA ALA A 88 15.60 -13.27 -12.24
C ALA A 88 15.02 -14.57 -12.83
N ARG A 89 13.77 -14.93 -12.47
CA ARG A 89 13.10 -16.12 -13.01
C ARG A 89 12.70 -15.93 -14.47
N SER A 90 12.29 -14.74 -14.88
CA SER A 90 11.99 -14.44 -16.29
C SER A 90 13.24 -14.38 -17.16
N GLU A 91 14.33 -13.79 -16.66
CA GLU A 91 15.62 -13.73 -17.36
C GLU A 91 16.21 -15.12 -17.56
N ALA A 92 16.22 -15.96 -16.52
CA ALA A 92 16.66 -17.35 -16.63
C ALA A 92 15.84 -18.14 -17.67
N LYS A 93 14.52 -17.93 -17.73
CA LYS A 93 13.65 -18.56 -18.72
C LYS A 93 13.96 -18.07 -20.14
N ALA A 94 14.23 -16.78 -20.31
CA ALA A 94 14.59 -16.19 -21.59
C ALA A 94 15.94 -16.73 -22.12
N ILE A 95 16.95 -16.83 -21.25
CA ILE A 95 18.26 -17.41 -21.60
C ILE A 95 18.13 -18.88 -21.99
N ALA A 96 17.38 -19.67 -21.22
CA ALA A 96 17.14 -21.08 -21.53
C ALA A 96 16.46 -21.26 -22.90
N GLN A 97 15.47 -20.42 -23.21
CA GLN A 97 14.76 -20.46 -24.49
C GLN A 97 15.66 -20.04 -25.67
N ALA A 98 16.58 -19.08 -25.47
CA ALA A 98 17.56 -18.70 -26.49
C ALA A 98 18.63 -19.77 -26.73
N ALA A 99 18.96 -20.57 -25.71
CA ALA A 99 19.92 -21.66 -25.78
C ALA A 99 19.34 -22.96 -26.38
N THR A 100 18.03 -23.05 -26.61
CA THR A 100 17.42 -24.20 -27.27
C THR A 100 17.24 -23.88 -28.75
N PRO A 101 18.01 -24.48 -29.69
CA PRO A 101 17.79 -24.25 -31.11
C PRO A 101 16.39 -24.79 -31.48
N LYS A 102 15.59 -23.97 -32.18
CA LYS A 102 14.35 -24.45 -32.80
C LYS A 102 14.74 -25.50 -33.84
N ALA A 103 14.30 -26.75 -33.61
CA ALA A 103 14.32 -27.82 -34.59
C ALA A 103 13.31 -27.56 -35.71
#